data_AF-A0A0C1YHG2-F1
#
_entry.id   AF-A0A0C1YHG2-F1
#
_cell.length_a   1.000
_cell.length_b   1.000
_cell.length_c   1.000
_cell.angle_alpha   90.00
_cell.angle_beta   90.00
_cell.angle_gamma   90.00
#
_symmetry.space_group_name_H-M   'P 1'
#
loop_
_entity.id
_entity.type
_entity.pdbx_description
1 polymer ?
#
loop_
_entity_poly.entity_id
_entity_poly.type
_entity_poly.pdbx_seq_one_letter_code
_entity_poly.pdbx_strand_id
1 'polypeptide(L)'
;MYPSSNAVRWWYESLDRLRRQRGMALDRWGLGPEESSYRTVITYGGVRLRHYGGSASQPAALIVPAPIKRPYIWDLSPGRSVVRDALARGMQVYLMEWLDPPGTDASPGLEEYGYALIDRCIDTITSGASAEQPVFLLGHSLGGVLAAIYAALQPERVAGLITVEAPLHFGAAAGSFLPLLAFGPRAASVTRWFNAVPGSVLGQASITASPTSFQAERYLDLIKSLGSAQALEGHWKVQRWTLDEAPMSCSLFEQVVEQLYREDRFMQGCLHIHGKDIGPFSITSPFLAVYDPRSLIIPPASIIDFHRAAASAEKRLLAYHGDTGIALAHVGALVGRNAHDKLWPEIFDWINAATAPRRQ
;
A
#
# COMPACT_ATOMS: atom_id res chain seq x y z
N MET A 1 -17.69 -9.04 34.42
CA MET A 1 -18.21 -7.70 34.06
C MET A 1 -17.53 -7.34 32.74
N TYR A 2 -18.22 -7.48 31.60
CA TYR A 2 -17.64 -7.14 30.31
C TYR A 2 -17.46 -5.61 30.22
N PRO A 3 -16.31 -5.10 29.75
CA PRO A 3 -16.12 -3.66 29.60
C PRO A 3 -17.17 -3.11 28.62
N SER A 4 -17.70 -1.91 28.91
CA SER A 4 -18.58 -1.22 27.96
C SER A 4 -17.81 -0.93 26.66
N SER A 5 -18.48 -0.96 25.52
CA SER A 5 -17.88 -0.65 24.21
C SER A 5 -17.14 0.70 24.22
N ASN A 6 -17.68 1.67 24.96
CA ASN A 6 -17.06 2.98 25.15
C ASN A 6 -15.70 2.92 25.89
N ALA A 7 -15.54 2.04 26.87
CA ALA A 7 -14.28 1.90 27.60
C ALA A 7 -13.19 1.24 26.74
N VAL A 8 -13.55 0.19 25.98
CA VAL A 8 -12.62 -0.48 25.04
C VAL A 8 -12.18 0.50 23.95
N ARG A 9 -13.12 1.23 23.35
CA ARG A 9 -12.84 2.24 22.34
C ARG A 9 -11.90 3.32 22.86
N TRP A 10 -12.23 3.92 24.01
CA TRP A 10 -11.41 4.98 24.61
C TRP A 10 -9.97 4.52 24.90
N TRP A 11 -9.79 3.26 25.32
CA TRP A 11 -8.47 2.69 25.57
C TRP A 11 -7.59 2.66 24.31
N TYR A 12 -8.10 2.07 23.21
CA TYR A 12 -7.35 2.00 21.95
C TYR A 12 -7.11 3.37 21.32
N GLU A 13 -8.09 4.28 21.36
CA GLU A 13 -7.90 5.66 20.91
C GLU A 13 -6.81 6.38 21.72
N SER A 14 -6.69 6.09 23.02
CA SER A 14 -5.65 6.64 23.88
C SER A 14 -4.26 6.09 23.52
N LEU A 15 -4.16 4.79 23.22
CA LEU A 15 -2.92 4.19 22.73
C LEU A 15 -2.48 4.81 21.41
N ASP A 16 -3.41 5.02 20.48
CA ASP A 16 -3.14 5.68 19.20
C ASP A 16 -2.68 7.12 19.38
N ARG A 17 -3.32 7.89 20.28
CA ARG A 17 -2.87 9.25 20.63
C ARG A 17 -1.44 9.26 21.18
N LEU A 18 -1.12 8.37 22.10
CA LEU A 18 0.23 8.27 22.67
C LEU A 18 1.28 7.90 21.62
N ARG A 19 0.95 6.97 20.72
CA ARG A 19 1.85 6.59 19.60
C ARG A 19 2.11 7.77 18.67
N ARG A 20 1.07 8.51 18.27
CA ARG A 20 1.22 9.73 17.46
C ARG A 20 2.05 10.81 18.17
N GLN A 21 1.86 11.00 19.48
CA GLN A 21 2.68 11.92 20.26
C GLN A 21 4.17 11.53 20.29
N ARG A 22 4.47 10.23 20.39
CA ARG A 22 5.86 9.74 20.25
C ARG A 22 6.41 10.04 18.86
N GLY A 23 5.61 9.85 17.80
CA GLY A 23 5.98 10.24 16.45
C GLY A 23 6.30 11.73 16.33
N MET A 24 5.45 12.60 16.87
CA MET A 24 5.68 14.06 16.88
C MET A 24 6.92 14.46 17.69
N ALA A 25 7.29 13.70 18.72
CA ALA A 25 8.52 13.95 19.46
C ALA A 25 9.76 13.60 18.62
N LEU A 26 9.72 12.50 17.86
CA LEU A 26 10.79 12.13 16.92
C LEU A 26 10.94 13.15 15.79
N ASP A 27 9.86 13.79 15.35
CA ASP A 27 9.92 14.87 14.34
C ASP A 27 10.79 16.04 14.81
N ARG A 28 10.67 16.40 16.09
CA ARG A 28 11.48 17.47 16.71
C ARG A 28 12.97 17.11 16.80
N TRP A 29 13.32 15.84 16.60
CA TRP A 29 14.70 15.36 16.50
C TRP A 29 15.17 15.18 15.05
N GLY A 30 14.44 15.71 14.06
CA GLY A 30 14.83 15.65 12.65
C GLY A 30 14.48 14.33 11.95
N LEU A 31 13.71 13.45 12.60
CA LEU A 31 13.30 12.16 12.05
C LEU A 31 11.94 12.21 11.32
N GLY A 32 11.38 13.41 11.19
CA GLY A 32 10.19 13.64 10.39
C GLY A 32 10.43 13.39 8.90
N PRO A 33 9.35 13.32 8.10
CA PRO A 33 9.47 13.11 6.67
C PRO A 33 10.01 14.36 5.98
N GLU A 34 10.80 14.16 4.94
CA GLU A 34 11.33 15.23 4.09
C GLU A 34 10.72 15.08 2.69
N GLU A 35 9.39 15.28 2.63
CA GLU A 35 8.61 15.12 1.41
C GLU A 35 9.01 16.17 0.36
N SER A 36 8.86 15.79 -0.89
CA SER A 36 8.91 16.67 -2.05
C SER A 36 7.73 17.64 -2.02
N SER A 37 7.90 18.83 -2.60
CA SER A 37 6.80 19.79 -2.69
C SER A 37 5.65 19.23 -3.53
N TYR A 38 4.42 19.37 -3.05
CA TYR A 38 3.22 19.00 -3.78
C TYR A 38 2.12 20.05 -3.65
N ARG A 39 1.16 19.99 -4.57
CA ARG A 39 -0.14 20.66 -4.44
C ARG A 39 -1.25 19.63 -4.29
N THR A 40 -2.27 19.96 -3.50
CA THR A 40 -3.52 19.20 -3.48
C THR A 40 -4.36 19.57 -4.69
N VAL A 41 -4.71 18.60 -5.53
CA VAL A 41 -5.53 18.84 -6.73
C VAL A 41 -7.01 18.52 -6.51
N ILE A 42 -7.32 17.55 -5.66
CA ILE A 42 -8.69 17.26 -5.21
C ILE A 42 -8.68 16.81 -3.74
N THR A 43 -9.73 17.17 -3.02
CA THR A 43 -10.13 16.53 -1.75
C THR A 43 -11.59 16.13 -1.89
N TYR A 44 -11.86 14.84 -1.74
CA TYR A 44 -13.20 14.25 -1.81
C TYR A 44 -13.38 13.30 -0.63
N GLY A 45 -14.60 13.13 -0.11
CA GLY A 45 -14.89 12.46 1.17
C GLY A 45 -14.27 11.06 1.34
N GLY A 46 -13.01 11.01 1.78
CA GLY A 46 -12.21 9.78 1.94
C GLY A 46 -10.81 9.83 1.32
N VAL A 47 -10.53 10.76 0.42
CA VAL A 47 -9.23 10.87 -0.26
C VAL A 47 -8.82 12.32 -0.55
N ARG A 48 -7.52 12.58 -0.43
CA ARG A 48 -6.85 13.76 -0.98
C ARG A 48 -5.86 13.30 -2.05
N LEU A 49 -5.88 13.94 -3.22
CA LEU A 49 -4.91 13.67 -4.28
C LEU A 49 -3.82 14.74 -4.28
N ARG A 50 -2.57 14.31 -4.10
CA ARG A 50 -1.38 15.14 -4.15
C ARG A 50 -0.75 15.04 -5.53
N HIS A 51 -0.36 16.17 -6.11
CA HIS A 51 0.38 16.24 -7.37
C HIS A 51 1.74 16.90 -7.12
N TYR A 52 2.82 16.18 -7.44
CA TYR A 52 4.19 16.61 -7.15
C TYR A 52 4.88 17.33 -8.32
N GLY A 53 4.39 17.15 -9.54
CA GLY A 53 4.95 17.76 -10.75
C GLY A 53 4.92 16.82 -11.95
N GLY A 54 5.44 17.33 -13.07
CA GLY A 54 5.39 16.70 -14.39
C GLY A 54 4.56 17.53 -15.38
N SER A 55 4.86 17.40 -16.67
CA SER A 55 4.08 18.03 -17.75
C SER A 55 2.93 17.13 -18.16
N ALA A 56 1.77 17.70 -18.51
CA ALA A 56 0.57 16.98 -19.00
C ALA A 56 0.84 16.03 -20.18
N SER A 57 1.94 16.24 -20.91
CA SER A 57 2.40 15.40 -22.03
C SER A 57 3.16 14.14 -21.62
N GLN A 58 3.52 14.00 -20.34
CA GLN A 58 4.32 12.89 -19.83
C GLN A 58 3.42 11.77 -19.28
N PRO A 59 3.92 10.53 -19.18
CA PRO A 59 3.16 9.44 -18.56
C PRO A 59 2.80 9.76 -17.11
N ALA A 60 1.54 9.53 -16.73
CA ALA A 60 1.06 9.73 -15.36
C ALA A 60 1.21 8.45 -14.53
N ALA A 61 1.74 8.61 -13.31
CA ALA A 61 1.77 7.59 -12.26
C ALA A 61 0.87 8.01 -11.11
N LEU A 62 -0.10 7.16 -10.78
CA LEU A 62 -0.92 7.27 -9.58
C LEU A 62 -0.44 6.22 -8.57
N ILE A 63 0.09 6.72 -7.45
CA ILE A 63 0.51 5.89 -6.32
C ILE A 63 -0.67 5.72 -5.36
N VAL A 64 -1.03 4.46 -5.13
CA VAL A 64 -2.10 3.98 -4.25
C VAL A 64 -1.47 3.34 -3.01
N PRO A 65 -1.32 4.08 -1.89
CA PRO A 65 -0.74 3.54 -0.68
C PRO A 65 -1.73 2.64 0.07
N ALA A 66 -1.26 1.88 1.05
CA ALA A 66 -2.16 1.13 1.92
C ALA A 66 -2.93 2.07 2.87
N PRO A 67 -4.26 1.91 3.06
CA PRO A 67 -5.10 2.76 3.93
C PRO A 67 -4.94 2.42 5.42
N ILE A 68 -3.70 2.26 5.88
CA ILE A 68 -3.34 1.89 7.26
C ILE A 68 -2.27 2.80 7.88
N LYS A 69 -1.46 3.46 7.05
CA LYS A 69 -0.36 4.34 7.46
C LYS A 69 -0.27 5.52 6.51
N ARG A 70 0.43 6.57 6.95
CA ARG A 70 0.57 7.80 6.15
C ARG A 70 1.34 7.53 4.85
N PRO A 71 0.97 8.22 3.74
CA PRO A 71 1.44 7.89 2.41
C PRO A 71 2.88 8.33 2.14
N TYR A 72 3.46 9.17 3.00
CA TYR A 72 4.81 9.70 2.85
C TYR A 72 5.93 8.64 2.89
N ILE A 73 5.62 7.36 3.15
CA ILE A 73 6.59 6.28 2.97
C ILE A 73 7.11 6.17 1.52
N TRP A 74 6.30 6.61 0.56
CA TRP A 74 6.69 6.72 -0.86
C TRP A 74 7.62 7.91 -1.16
N ASP A 75 7.79 8.82 -0.20
CA ASP A 75 8.57 10.05 -0.31
C ASP A 75 9.23 10.42 1.04
N LEU A 76 9.89 9.43 1.66
CA LEU A 76 10.29 9.51 3.07
C LEU A 76 11.41 10.53 3.31
N SER A 77 12.41 10.52 2.42
CA SER A 77 13.57 11.41 2.45
C SER A 77 14.21 11.49 1.06
N PRO A 78 15.10 12.48 0.78
CA PRO A 78 15.69 12.66 -0.55
C PRO A 78 16.27 11.40 -1.20
N GLY A 79 16.96 10.55 -0.44
CA GLY A 79 17.56 9.30 -0.93
C GLY A 79 16.67 8.06 -0.77
N ARG A 80 15.41 8.22 -0.35
CA ARG A 80 14.44 7.16 -0.07
C ARG A 80 13.05 7.58 -0.54
N SER A 81 12.95 7.98 -1.80
CA SER A 81 11.73 8.55 -2.37
C SER A 81 11.48 8.05 -3.78
N VAL A 82 10.48 7.17 -3.89
CA VAL A 82 9.95 6.71 -5.17
C VAL A 82 9.35 7.88 -5.95
N VAL A 83 8.74 8.84 -5.25
CA VAL A 83 8.19 10.05 -5.85
C VAL A 83 9.28 10.85 -6.55
N ARG A 84 10.42 11.08 -5.90
CA ARG A 84 11.56 11.81 -6.49
C ARG A 84 12.16 11.05 -7.65
N ASP A 85 12.32 9.74 -7.54
CA ASP A 85 12.84 8.92 -8.63
C ASP A 85 11.90 8.98 -9.85
N ALA A 86 10.59 8.88 -9.66
CA ALA A 86 9.61 8.98 -10.74
C ALA A 86 9.63 10.37 -11.41
N LEU A 87 9.74 11.45 -10.63
CA LEU A 87 9.89 12.81 -11.17
C LEU A 87 11.20 12.96 -11.96
N ALA A 88 12.30 12.41 -11.47
CA ALA A 88 13.60 12.42 -12.15
C ALA A 88 13.57 11.62 -13.47
N ARG A 89 12.67 10.64 -13.58
CA ARG A 89 12.38 9.87 -14.81
C ARG A 89 11.40 10.58 -15.75
N GLY A 90 10.97 11.80 -15.42
CA GLY A 90 10.12 12.63 -16.27
C GLY A 90 8.63 12.30 -16.19
N MET A 91 8.18 11.53 -15.19
CA MET A 91 6.77 11.19 -15.03
C MET A 91 5.95 12.32 -14.41
N GLN A 92 4.63 12.33 -14.66
CA GLN A 92 3.68 13.08 -13.83
C GLN A 92 3.33 12.24 -12.61
N VAL A 93 3.57 12.74 -11.40
CA VAL A 93 3.48 11.92 -10.18
C VAL A 93 2.35 12.39 -9.28
N TYR A 94 1.43 11.47 -9.01
CA TYR A 94 0.30 11.65 -8.11
C TYR A 94 0.34 10.64 -6.98
N LEU A 95 0.00 11.06 -5.76
CA LEU A 95 -0.10 10.19 -4.59
C LEU A 95 -1.45 10.40 -3.92
N MET A 96 -2.18 9.29 -3.72
CA MET A 96 -3.38 9.30 -2.92
C MET A 96 -3.02 9.39 -1.43
N GLU A 97 -3.74 10.24 -0.70
CA GLU A 97 -3.73 10.28 0.75
C GLU A 97 -5.13 9.93 1.24
N TRP A 98 -5.27 8.75 1.85
CA TRP A 98 -6.52 8.34 2.48
C TRP A 98 -6.81 9.24 3.68
N LEU A 99 -8.04 9.74 3.73
CA LEU A 99 -8.56 10.48 4.87
C LEU A 99 -9.24 9.51 5.83
N ASP A 100 -9.23 9.86 7.11
CA ASP A 100 -9.86 9.04 8.14
C ASP A 100 -11.34 8.80 7.79
N PRO A 101 -11.83 7.55 7.87
CA PRO A 101 -13.20 7.24 7.51
C PRO A 101 -14.18 8.02 8.40
N PRO A 102 -15.35 8.41 7.86
CA PRO A 102 -16.36 9.09 8.66
C PRO A 102 -16.80 8.15 9.80
N GLY A 103 -16.87 8.67 11.03
CA GLY A 103 -17.25 7.89 12.22
C GLY A 103 -18.75 7.54 12.30
N THR A 104 -19.43 7.45 11.16
CA THR A 104 -20.89 7.27 10.98
C THR A 104 -21.24 5.85 10.51
N ASP A 105 -22.53 5.51 10.47
CA ASP A 105 -23.02 4.17 10.09
C ASP A 105 -22.68 3.77 8.63
N ALA A 106 -22.32 4.74 7.78
CA ALA A 106 -21.86 4.49 6.42
C ALA A 106 -20.33 4.26 6.39
N SER A 107 -19.90 3.03 6.67
CA SER A 107 -18.50 2.63 6.65
C SER A 107 -18.07 2.20 5.23
N PRO A 108 -17.14 2.90 4.55
CA PRO A 108 -16.75 2.59 3.17
C PRO A 108 -15.99 1.25 3.04
N GLY A 109 -16.33 0.44 2.05
CA GLY A 109 -15.73 -0.89 1.81
C GLY A 109 -14.78 -0.94 0.62
N LEU A 110 -14.46 -2.15 0.16
CA LEU A 110 -13.64 -2.43 -1.02
C LEU A 110 -14.14 -1.72 -2.29
N GLU A 111 -15.45 -1.55 -2.47
CA GLU A 111 -15.96 -0.81 -3.65
C GLU A 111 -15.58 0.67 -3.59
N GLU A 112 -15.64 1.31 -2.43
CA GLU A 112 -15.24 2.72 -2.31
C GLU A 112 -13.72 2.87 -2.50
N TYR A 113 -12.92 2.04 -1.82
CA TYR A 113 -11.45 2.14 -1.82
C TYR A 113 -10.77 1.57 -3.07
N GLY A 114 -11.30 0.49 -3.63
CA GLY A 114 -10.76 -0.24 -4.78
C GLY A 114 -11.38 0.18 -6.11
N TYR A 115 -12.44 0.99 -6.08
CA TYR A 115 -13.06 1.54 -7.28
C TYR A 115 -13.30 3.05 -7.17
N ALA A 116 -14.34 3.49 -6.45
CA ALA A 116 -14.88 4.85 -6.58
C ALA A 116 -13.85 5.98 -6.29
N LEU A 117 -13.02 5.83 -5.26
CA LEU A 117 -12.02 6.85 -4.89
C LEU A 117 -10.83 6.87 -5.87
N ILE A 118 -10.43 5.72 -6.39
CA ILE A 118 -9.36 5.63 -7.40
C ILE A 118 -9.88 6.20 -8.72
N ASP A 119 -11.09 5.83 -9.14
CA ASP A 119 -11.75 6.29 -10.37
C ASP A 119 -11.82 7.82 -10.43
N ARG A 120 -12.26 8.45 -9.35
CA ARG A 120 -12.30 9.92 -9.22
C ARG A 120 -10.92 10.57 -9.28
N CYS A 121 -9.90 9.92 -8.74
CA CYS A 121 -8.52 10.40 -8.85
C CYS A 121 -8.05 10.34 -10.30
N ILE A 122 -8.33 9.25 -11.02
CA ILE A 122 -7.98 9.12 -12.44
C ILE A 122 -8.75 10.13 -13.28
N ASP A 123 -10.05 10.38 -13.04
CA ASP A 123 -10.81 11.44 -13.71
C ASP A 123 -10.15 12.82 -13.53
N THR A 124 -9.65 13.11 -12.33
CA THR A 124 -8.96 14.36 -12.04
C THR A 124 -7.62 14.45 -12.80
N ILE A 125 -6.91 13.34 -12.95
CA ILE A 125 -5.65 13.27 -13.69
C ILE A 125 -5.90 13.44 -15.20
N THR A 126 -6.90 12.76 -15.75
CA THR A 126 -7.15 12.72 -17.20
C THR A 126 -7.92 13.94 -17.71
N SER A 127 -8.75 14.59 -16.88
CA SER A 127 -9.50 15.81 -17.28
C SER A 127 -8.60 17.00 -17.65
N GLY A 128 -7.34 17.01 -17.19
CA GLY A 128 -6.35 18.02 -17.56
C GLY A 128 -5.57 17.71 -18.83
N ALA A 129 -5.73 16.52 -19.42
CA ALA A 129 -4.98 16.09 -20.59
C ALA A 129 -5.77 16.37 -21.89
N SER A 130 -5.05 16.65 -22.99
CA SER A 130 -5.67 16.87 -24.30
C SER A 130 -6.34 15.62 -24.88
N ALA A 131 -6.05 14.44 -24.32
CA ALA A 131 -6.69 13.17 -24.62
C ALA A 131 -6.76 12.33 -23.33
N GLU A 132 -7.78 11.49 -23.18
CA GLU A 132 -7.84 10.52 -22.11
C GLU A 132 -6.72 9.49 -22.29
N GLN A 133 -5.65 9.65 -21.50
CA GLN A 133 -4.53 8.73 -21.47
C GLN A 133 -4.66 7.81 -20.26
N PRO A 134 -4.45 6.50 -20.43
CA PRO A 134 -4.44 5.58 -19.30
C PRO A 134 -3.29 5.91 -18.35
N VAL A 135 -3.45 5.57 -17.07
CA VAL A 135 -2.52 5.95 -15.99
C VAL A 135 -1.78 4.70 -15.47
N PHE A 136 -0.50 4.83 -15.14
CA PHE A 136 0.22 3.77 -14.42
C PHE A 136 -0.23 3.74 -12.96
N LEU A 137 -0.61 2.56 -12.47
CA LEU A 137 -1.00 2.37 -11.08
C LEU A 137 0.12 1.69 -10.31
N LEU A 138 0.62 2.36 -9.28
CA LEU A 138 1.64 1.82 -8.39
C LEU A 138 1.01 1.61 -7.02
N GLY A 139 1.10 0.40 -6.45
CA GLY A 139 0.55 0.16 -5.12
C GLY A 139 1.39 -0.80 -4.30
N HIS A 140 1.42 -0.57 -2.99
CA HIS A 140 2.19 -1.38 -2.03
C HIS A 140 1.25 -2.06 -1.04
N SER A 141 1.52 -3.33 -0.73
CA SER A 141 0.74 -4.10 0.23
C SER A 141 -0.76 -4.02 -0.09
N LEU A 142 -1.63 -3.69 0.88
CA LEU A 142 -3.06 -3.48 0.65
C LEU A 142 -3.35 -2.42 -0.43
N GLY A 143 -2.52 -1.39 -0.58
CA GLY A 143 -2.67 -0.40 -1.67
C GLY A 143 -2.48 -1.02 -3.06
N GLY A 144 -1.59 -2.00 -3.20
CA GLY A 144 -1.43 -2.78 -4.42
C GLY A 144 -2.61 -3.70 -4.70
N VAL A 145 -3.26 -4.23 -3.66
CA VAL A 145 -4.52 -4.98 -3.80
C VAL A 145 -5.64 -4.10 -4.33
N LEU A 146 -5.80 -2.89 -3.76
CA LEU A 146 -6.80 -1.92 -4.23
C LEU A 146 -6.53 -1.47 -5.67
N ALA A 147 -5.27 -1.21 -6.02
CA ALA A 147 -4.86 -0.91 -7.39
C ALA A 147 -5.16 -2.06 -8.37
N ALA A 148 -4.94 -3.31 -7.95
CA ALA A 148 -5.26 -4.49 -8.75
C ALA A 148 -6.78 -4.67 -8.92
N ILE A 149 -7.58 -4.45 -7.88
CA ILE A 149 -9.05 -4.44 -7.97
C ILE A 149 -9.51 -3.40 -8.98
N TYR A 150 -8.98 -2.18 -8.91
CA TYR A 150 -9.30 -1.13 -9.88
C TYR A 150 -8.92 -1.55 -11.31
N ALA A 151 -7.69 -2.06 -11.50
CA ALA A 151 -7.21 -2.50 -12.81
C ALA A 151 -8.02 -3.65 -13.40
N ALA A 152 -8.62 -4.50 -12.56
CA ALA A 152 -9.55 -5.54 -12.98
C ALA A 152 -10.91 -4.98 -13.44
N LEU A 153 -11.36 -3.86 -12.86
CA LEU A 153 -12.65 -3.25 -13.15
C LEU A 153 -12.63 -2.32 -14.37
N GLN A 154 -11.52 -1.58 -14.55
CA GLN A 154 -11.31 -0.56 -15.59
C GLN A 154 -9.95 -0.73 -16.30
N PRO A 155 -9.69 -1.88 -16.95
CA PRO A 155 -8.38 -2.17 -17.56
C PRO A 155 -7.96 -1.16 -18.63
N GLU A 156 -8.92 -0.58 -19.36
CA GLU A 156 -8.68 0.44 -20.40
C GLU A 156 -8.16 1.77 -19.86
N ARG A 157 -8.37 2.04 -18.56
CA ARG A 157 -7.86 3.24 -17.88
C ARG A 157 -6.46 3.05 -17.30
N VAL A 158 -5.90 1.84 -17.37
CA VAL A 158 -4.64 1.47 -16.72
C VAL A 158 -3.55 1.17 -17.75
N ALA A 159 -2.53 2.03 -17.81
CA ALA A 159 -1.41 1.89 -18.73
C ALA A 159 -0.48 0.73 -18.33
N GLY A 160 -0.41 0.47 -17.03
CA GLY A 160 0.27 -0.66 -16.43
C GLY A 160 0.01 -0.70 -14.93
N LEU A 161 -0.14 -1.91 -14.40
CA LEU A 161 -0.26 -2.18 -12.98
C LEU A 161 1.10 -2.58 -12.43
N ILE A 162 1.55 -1.89 -11.39
CA ILE A 162 2.78 -2.17 -10.65
C ILE A 162 2.41 -2.44 -9.19
N THR A 163 2.57 -3.68 -8.75
CA THR A 163 2.34 -4.06 -7.35
C THR A 163 3.67 -4.34 -6.64
N VAL A 164 3.84 -3.77 -5.44
CA VAL A 164 5.04 -3.94 -4.61
C VAL A 164 4.67 -4.64 -3.32
N GLU A 165 5.11 -5.89 -3.14
CA GLU A 165 4.77 -6.73 -1.99
C GLU A 165 3.27 -6.75 -1.68
N ALA A 166 2.43 -6.79 -2.71
CA ALA A 166 0.97 -6.82 -2.57
C ALA A 166 0.46 -8.27 -2.67
N PRO A 167 0.00 -8.89 -1.57
CA PRO A 167 -0.58 -10.23 -1.64
C PRO A 167 -1.91 -10.19 -2.41
N LEU A 168 -2.05 -11.01 -3.45
CA LEU A 168 -3.28 -11.09 -4.27
C LEU A 168 -3.94 -12.48 -4.19
N HIS A 169 -3.24 -13.44 -3.56
CA HIS A 169 -3.71 -14.78 -3.27
C HIS A 169 -3.40 -15.11 -1.80
N PHE A 170 -4.41 -15.46 -1.01
CA PHE A 170 -4.28 -15.56 0.44
C PHE A 170 -4.63 -16.93 1.03
N GLY A 171 -5.39 -17.81 0.38
CA GLY A 171 -5.91 -19.05 1.00
C GLY A 171 -4.89 -19.88 1.81
N ALA A 172 -4.19 -20.83 1.19
CA ALA A 172 -3.06 -21.50 1.84
C ALA A 172 -1.80 -20.60 1.88
N ALA A 173 -1.83 -19.46 1.20
CA ALA A 173 -0.72 -18.54 1.00
C ALA A 173 -0.73 -17.32 1.94
N ALA A 174 -1.57 -17.29 2.98
CA ALA A 174 -1.75 -16.13 3.88
C ALA A 174 -0.54 -15.88 4.81
N GLY A 175 0.48 -16.72 4.73
CA GLY A 175 1.74 -16.53 5.44
C GLY A 175 1.57 -16.47 6.95
N SER A 176 2.24 -15.47 7.56
CA SER A 176 2.19 -15.25 9.00
C SER A 176 0.78 -15.01 9.55
N PHE A 177 -0.19 -14.60 8.72
CA PHE A 177 -1.56 -14.36 9.17
C PHE A 177 -2.42 -15.63 9.26
N LEU A 178 -1.97 -16.77 8.70
CA LEU A 178 -2.73 -18.02 8.67
C LEU A 178 -3.30 -18.44 10.06
N PRO A 179 -2.51 -18.48 11.15
CA PRO A 179 -3.05 -18.89 12.45
C PRO A 179 -4.12 -17.94 12.97
N LEU A 180 -3.92 -16.63 12.79
CA LEU A 180 -4.90 -15.61 13.21
C LEU A 180 -6.21 -15.73 12.41
N LEU A 181 -6.12 -16.08 11.12
CA LEU A 181 -7.29 -16.23 10.27
C LEU A 181 -8.05 -17.52 10.56
N ALA A 182 -7.34 -18.62 10.81
CA ALA A 182 -7.89 -19.95 11.08
C ALA A 182 -8.54 -20.06 12.46
N PHE A 183 -7.94 -19.45 13.49
CA PHE A 183 -8.37 -19.61 14.87
C PHE A 183 -8.85 -18.32 15.54
N GLY A 184 -8.63 -17.17 14.92
CA GLY A 184 -9.08 -15.88 15.43
C GLY A 184 -10.58 -15.62 15.18
N PRO A 185 -11.13 -14.58 15.84
CA PRO A 185 -12.53 -14.24 15.70
C PRO A 185 -12.89 -13.81 14.26
N ARG A 186 -14.18 -13.87 13.93
CA ARG A 186 -14.72 -13.21 12.73
C ARG A 186 -14.48 -11.70 12.83
N ALA A 187 -14.23 -11.05 11.70
CA ALA A 187 -13.91 -9.63 11.64
C ALA A 187 -15.04 -8.77 12.25
N ALA A 188 -16.30 -9.12 11.98
CA ALA A 188 -17.48 -8.50 12.57
C ALA A 188 -17.49 -8.52 14.13
N SER A 189 -16.87 -9.54 14.74
CA SER A 189 -16.77 -9.62 16.21
C SER A 189 -15.75 -8.64 16.80
N VAL A 190 -14.81 -8.16 15.96
CA VAL A 190 -13.83 -7.12 16.30
C VAL A 190 -14.41 -5.75 16.01
N THR A 191 -14.98 -5.54 14.83
CA THR A 191 -15.49 -4.22 14.39
C THR A 191 -16.71 -3.75 15.18
N ARG A 192 -17.54 -4.64 15.75
CA ARG A 192 -18.69 -4.26 16.61
C ARG A 192 -18.33 -3.34 17.80
N TRP A 193 -17.05 -3.26 18.15
CA TRP A 193 -16.55 -2.43 19.25
C TRP A 193 -16.11 -1.03 18.80
N PHE A 194 -16.11 -0.74 17.50
CA PHE A 194 -15.49 0.45 16.92
C PHE A 194 -16.30 1.03 15.75
N ASN A 195 -16.23 2.35 15.58
CA ASN A 195 -16.77 3.01 14.37
C ASN A 195 -15.76 2.99 13.21
N ALA A 196 -14.46 2.88 13.55
CA ALA A 196 -13.36 2.63 12.65
C ALA A 196 -12.30 1.83 13.42
N VAL A 197 -11.67 0.85 12.78
CA VAL A 197 -10.67 -0.01 13.42
C VAL A 197 -9.43 0.82 13.75
N PRO A 198 -9.07 0.99 15.05
CA PRO A 198 -7.90 1.78 15.44
C PRO A 198 -6.59 1.20 14.92
N GLY A 199 -5.59 2.06 14.70
CA GLY A 199 -4.27 1.65 14.24
C GLY A 199 -3.61 0.66 15.21
N SER A 200 -3.75 0.88 16.52
CA SER A 200 -3.28 -0.05 17.55
C SER A 200 -3.87 -1.45 17.45
N VAL A 201 -5.13 -1.61 17.05
CA VAL A 201 -5.73 -2.94 16.83
C VAL A 201 -5.05 -3.62 15.63
N LEU A 202 -4.87 -2.89 14.53
CA LEU A 202 -4.17 -3.40 13.34
C LEU A 202 -2.72 -3.77 13.66
N GLY A 203 -2.00 -2.90 14.37
CA GLY A 203 -0.61 -3.13 14.78
C GLY A 203 -0.47 -4.34 15.71
N GLN A 204 -1.41 -4.53 16.64
CA GLN A 204 -1.44 -5.72 17.50
C GLN A 204 -1.71 -6.99 16.70
N ALA A 205 -2.65 -6.97 15.75
CA ALA A 205 -2.91 -8.10 14.86
C ALA A 205 -1.64 -8.46 14.05
N SER A 206 -0.95 -7.46 13.50
CA SER A 206 0.32 -7.66 12.76
C SER A 206 1.42 -8.28 13.64
N ILE A 207 1.63 -7.75 14.86
CA ILE A 207 2.62 -8.29 15.80
C ILE A 207 2.26 -9.72 16.22
N THR A 208 0.96 -10.01 16.41
CA THR A 208 0.49 -11.35 16.80
C THR A 208 0.68 -12.35 15.67
N ALA A 209 0.41 -11.95 14.43
CA ALA A 209 0.62 -12.75 13.24
C ALA A 209 2.12 -13.03 12.99
N SER A 210 2.97 -12.01 13.12
CA SER A 210 4.41 -12.15 12.82
C SER A 210 5.29 -11.41 13.84
N PRO A 211 5.48 -11.96 15.06
CA PRO A 211 6.34 -11.33 16.07
C PRO A 211 7.78 -11.15 15.56
N THR A 212 8.29 -12.12 14.80
CA THR A 212 9.63 -12.07 14.21
C THR A 212 9.79 -10.87 13.28
N SER A 213 8.88 -10.69 12.31
CA SER A 213 8.99 -9.64 11.30
C SER A 213 8.73 -8.23 11.87
N PHE A 214 7.80 -8.11 12.82
CA PHE A 214 7.42 -6.81 13.37
C PHE A 214 8.23 -6.39 14.61
N GLN A 215 8.96 -7.30 15.26
CA GLN A 215 9.77 -6.99 16.45
C GLN A 215 11.23 -7.43 16.30
N ALA A 216 11.50 -8.72 16.04
CA ALA A 216 12.87 -9.23 16.05
C ALA A 216 13.74 -8.68 14.90
N GLU A 217 13.22 -8.70 13.66
CA GLU A 217 13.92 -8.16 12.48
C GLU A 217 14.23 -6.68 12.62
N ARG A 218 13.35 -5.95 13.30
CA ARG A 218 13.54 -4.54 13.61
C ARG A 218 14.77 -4.31 14.48
N TYR A 219 14.94 -5.05 15.57
CA TYR A 219 16.12 -4.93 16.42
C TYR A 219 17.39 -5.38 15.68
N LEU A 220 17.31 -6.43 14.88
CA LEU A 220 18.42 -6.89 14.07
C LEU A 220 18.84 -5.85 13.03
N ASP A 221 17.90 -5.17 12.39
CA ASP A 221 18.18 -4.10 11.44
C ASP A 221 18.85 -2.89 12.12
N LEU A 222 18.43 -2.52 13.33
CA LEU A 222 19.09 -1.49 14.12
C LEU A 222 20.57 -1.84 14.34
N ILE A 223 20.85 -3.06 14.82
CA ILE A 223 22.22 -3.53 15.06
C ILE A 223 23.05 -3.48 13.78
N LYS A 224 22.50 -3.96 12.65
CA LYS A 224 23.16 -3.91 11.34
C LYS A 224 23.40 -2.49 10.84
N SER A 225 22.60 -1.53 11.30
CA SER A 225 22.68 -0.13 10.87
C SER A 225 23.69 0.71 11.67
N LEU A 226 24.17 0.24 12.83
CA LEU A 226 25.06 1.02 13.71
C LEU A 226 26.37 1.46 13.04
N GLY A 227 26.85 0.71 12.04
CA GLY A 227 28.08 1.04 11.30
C GLY A 227 27.91 2.09 10.20
N SER A 228 26.69 2.59 9.95
CA SER A 228 26.41 3.54 8.86
C SER A 228 25.39 4.59 9.30
N ALA A 229 25.82 5.86 9.35
CA ALA A 229 24.94 6.98 9.69
C ALA A 229 23.69 7.04 8.79
N GLN A 230 23.86 6.77 7.49
CA GLN A 230 22.75 6.76 6.52
C GLN A 230 21.79 5.58 6.72
N ALA A 231 22.30 4.40 7.10
CA ALA A 231 21.44 3.25 7.42
C ALA A 231 20.68 3.51 8.73
N LEU A 232 21.37 4.06 9.74
CA LEU A 232 20.77 4.39 11.03
C LEU A 232 19.70 5.48 10.89
N GLU A 233 19.94 6.50 10.08
CA GLU A 233 18.95 7.52 9.76
C GLU A 233 17.70 6.91 9.10
N GLY A 234 17.89 6.08 8.07
CA GLY A 234 16.80 5.38 7.40
C GLY A 234 15.99 4.52 8.36
N HIS A 235 16.68 3.76 9.22
CA HIS A 235 16.06 2.96 10.27
C HIS A 235 15.13 3.82 11.12
N TRP A 236 15.63 4.93 11.67
CA TRP A 236 14.86 5.78 12.57
C TRP A 236 13.73 6.56 11.87
N LYS A 237 13.92 6.98 10.62
CA LYS A 237 12.83 7.60 9.84
C LYS A 237 11.71 6.60 9.55
N VAL A 238 12.03 5.34 9.25
CA VAL A 238 11.02 4.30 9.09
C VAL A 238 10.37 3.95 10.44
N GLN A 239 11.13 3.88 11.54
CA GLN A 239 10.56 3.74 12.89
C GLN A 239 9.54 4.82 13.18
N ARG A 240 9.90 6.08 12.92
CA ARG A 240 8.99 7.21 13.05
C ARG A 240 7.73 6.91 12.25
N TRP A 241 7.84 6.61 10.96
CA TRP A 241 6.68 6.31 10.12
C TRP A 241 5.78 5.20 10.69
N THR A 242 6.34 4.18 11.34
CA THR A 242 5.52 3.12 11.94
C THR A 242 4.59 3.63 13.06
N LEU A 243 4.84 4.82 13.62
CA LEU A 243 4.01 5.45 14.65
C LEU A 243 2.85 6.28 14.08
N ASP A 244 2.88 6.60 12.78
CA ASP A 244 1.84 7.37 12.07
C ASP A 244 0.83 6.43 11.39
N GLU A 245 0.04 5.74 12.20
CA GLU A 245 -1.07 4.89 11.75
C GLU A 245 -2.35 5.70 11.53
N ALA A 246 -3.11 5.27 10.52
CA ALA A 246 -4.45 5.77 10.23
C ALA A 246 -5.49 4.72 10.64
N PRO A 247 -6.66 5.14 11.16
CA PRO A 247 -7.76 4.22 11.41
C PRO A 247 -8.28 3.65 10.08
N MET A 248 -8.67 2.37 10.08
CA MET A 248 -9.24 1.69 8.92
C MET A 248 -10.77 1.64 9.02
N SER A 249 -11.47 1.77 7.90
CA SER A 249 -12.92 1.55 7.84
C SER A 249 -13.29 0.13 8.28
N CYS A 250 -14.35 -0.02 9.09
CA CYS A 250 -14.83 -1.33 9.56
C CYS A 250 -15.25 -2.24 8.39
N SER A 251 -16.03 -1.72 7.43
CA SER A 251 -16.41 -2.46 6.23
C SER A 251 -15.21 -2.90 5.41
N LEU A 252 -14.21 -2.03 5.23
CA LEU A 252 -12.98 -2.39 4.52
C LEU A 252 -12.23 -3.51 5.27
N PHE A 253 -12.08 -3.38 6.59
CA PHE A 253 -11.43 -4.39 7.42
C PHE A 253 -12.12 -5.74 7.30
N GLU A 254 -13.45 -5.78 7.45
CA GLU A 254 -14.24 -7.01 7.34
C GLU A 254 -14.11 -7.65 5.96
N GLN A 255 -14.24 -6.87 4.89
CA GLN A 255 -14.16 -7.40 3.53
C GLN A 255 -12.75 -7.87 3.19
N VAL A 256 -11.70 -7.18 3.62
CA VAL A 256 -10.31 -7.65 3.46
C VAL A 256 -10.11 -8.96 4.20
N VAL A 257 -10.48 -9.04 5.49
CA VAL A 257 -10.23 -10.23 6.30
C VAL A 257 -11.05 -11.43 5.82
N GLU A 258 -12.35 -11.24 5.57
CA GLU A 258 -13.23 -12.35 5.22
C GLU A 258 -13.12 -12.70 3.73
N GLN A 259 -13.31 -11.72 2.83
CA GLN A 259 -13.43 -12.01 1.40
C GLN A 259 -12.07 -12.23 0.73
N LEU A 260 -11.04 -11.48 1.11
CA LEU A 260 -9.71 -11.62 0.50
C LEU A 260 -8.87 -12.65 1.23
N TYR A 261 -8.70 -12.51 2.56
CA TYR A 261 -7.79 -13.38 3.30
C TYR A 261 -8.33 -14.78 3.56
N ARG A 262 -9.59 -14.92 4.03
CA ARG A 262 -10.16 -16.24 4.34
C ARG A 262 -10.74 -16.94 3.12
N GLU A 263 -11.49 -16.22 2.31
CA GLU A 263 -12.24 -16.80 1.21
C GLU A 263 -11.50 -16.72 -0.12
N ASP A 264 -10.40 -15.95 -0.20
CA ASP A 264 -9.53 -15.84 -1.38
C ASP A 264 -10.29 -15.49 -2.67
N ARG A 265 -11.37 -14.72 -2.53
CA ARG A 265 -12.34 -14.48 -3.61
C ARG A 265 -11.71 -13.85 -4.83
N PHE A 266 -10.67 -13.02 -4.66
CA PHE A 266 -10.02 -12.38 -5.80
C PHE A 266 -9.30 -13.42 -6.65
N MET A 267 -8.43 -14.24 -6.05
CA MET A 267 -7.75 -15.32 -6.78
C MET A 267 -8.74 -16.34 -7.38
N GLN A 268 -9.83 -16.64 -6.67
CA GLN A 268 -10.87 -17.55 -7.15
C GLN A 268 -11.74 -16.97 -8.27
N GLY A 269 -11.63 -15.67 -8.55
CA GLY A 269 -12.42 -15.04 -9.61
C GLY A 269 -13.88 -14.79 -9.25
N CYS A 270 -14.20 -14.72 -7.97
CA CYS A 270 -15.55 -14.52 -7.44
C CYS A 270 -15.65 -13.31 -6.49
N LEU A 271 -14.67 -12.40 -6.56
CA LEU A 271 -14.76 -11.13 -5.84
C LEU A 271 -15.72 -10.21 -6.59
N HIS A 272 -16.88 -9.92 -5.99
CA HIS A 272 -17.92 -9.10 -6.59
C HIS A 272 -17.76 -7.63 -6.16
N ILE A 273 -17.43 -6.73 -7.09
CA ILE A 273 -17.29 -5.29 -6.84
C ILE A 273 -17.93 -4.53 -8.01
N HIS A 274 -18.72 -3.49 -7.71
CA HIS A 274 -19.32 -2.63 -8.72
C HIS A 274 -20.10 -3.42 -9.80
N GLY A 275 -20.87 -4.42 -9.37
CA GLY A 275 -21.70 -5.26 -10.24
C GLY A 275 -20.93 -6.27 -11.12
N LYS A 276 -19.62 -6.43 -10.93
CA LYS A 276 -18.78 -7.35 -11.72
C LYS A 276 -18.06 -8.34 -10.80
N ASP A 277 -18.00 -9.60 -11.22
CA ASP A 277 -17.09 -10.58 -10.64
C ASP A 277 -15.70 -10.42 -11.27
N ILE A 278 -14.69 -10.26 -10.43
CA ILE A 278 -13.30 -10.03 -10.84
C ILE A 278 -12.35 -11.07 -10.29
N GLY A 279 -11.27 -11.31 -11.04
CA GLY A 279 -10.17 -12.18 -10.65
C GLY A 279 -8.90 -11.97 -11.46
N PRO A 280 -7.95 -12.92 -11.42
CA PRO A 280 -6.76 -12.85 -12.27
C PRO A 280 -7.11 -12.71 -13.75
N PHE A 281 -8.20 -13.34 -14.20
CA PHE A 281 -8.68 -13.26 -15.59
C PHE A 281 -9.08 -11.83 -16.02
N SER A 282 -9.34 -10.94 -15.07
CA SER A 282 -9.73 -9.55 -15.30
C SER A 282 -8.51 -8.62 -15.44
N ILE A 283 -7.32 -9.04 -15.00
CA ILE A 283 -6.09 -8.24 -15.11
C ILE A 283 -5.51 -8.42 -16.51
N THR A 284 -5.90 -7.54 -17.43
CA THR A 284 -5.49 -7.58 -18.85
C THR A 284 -4.45 -6.51 -19.21
N SER A 285 -4.35 -5.43 -18.42
CA SER A 285 -3.31 -4.40 -18.58
C SER A 285 -1.90 -4.96 -18.32
N PRO A 286 -0.82 -4.35 -18.85
CA PRO A 286 0.55 -4.76 -18.54
C PRO A 286 0.77 -4.84 -17.03
N PHE A 287 1.35 -5.94 -16.54
CA PHE A 287 1.41 -6.24 -15.11
C PHE A 287 2.83 -6.57 -14.63
N LEU A 288 3.39 -5.66 -13.81
CA LEU A 288 4.63 -5.87 -13.08
C LEU A 288 4.34 -6.12 -11.60
N ALA A 289 4.90 -7.19 -11.06
CA ALA A 289 4.83 -7.49 -9.62
C ALA A 289 6.24 -7.57 -9.01
N VAL A 290 6.41 -6.99 -7.83
CA VAL A 290 7.61 -7.11 -7.00
C VAL A 290 7.29 -7.98 -5.79
N TYR A 291 8.13 -8.97 -5.52
CA TYR A 291 8.05 -9.82 -4.35
C TYR A 291 9.38 -9.85 -3.60
N ASP A 292 9.35 -10.08 -2.29
CA ASP A 292 10.55 -10.41 -1.51
C ASP A 292 10.58 -11.92 -1.25
N PRO A 293 11.56 -12.66 -1.79
CA PRO A 293 11.71 -14.10 -1.56
C PRO A 293 11.79 -14.51 -0.08
N ARG A 294 12.10 -13.56 0.81
CA ARG A 294 12.30 -13.79 2.25
C ARG A 294 11.12 -13.35 3.10
N SER A 295 10.10 -12.72 2.51
CA SER A 295 8.98 -12.17 3.26
C SER A 295 8.14 -13.27 3.90
N LEU A 296 8.05 -13.23 5.22
CA LEU A 296 7.17 -14.08 6.01
C LEU A 296 5.77 -13.46 6.18
N ILE A 297 5.66 -12.15 6.01
CA ILE A 297 4.40 -11.39 6.09
C ILE A 297 3.60 -11.64 4.81
N ILE A 298 4.26 -11.49 3.66
CA ILE A 298 3.68 -11.67 2.33
C ILE A 298 4.45 -12.79 1.62
N PRO A 299 4.01 -14.05 1.73
CA PRO A 299 4.72 -15.16 1.10
C PRO A 299 4.80 -14.96 -0.41
N PRO A 300 5.93 -15.29 -1.06
CA PRO A 300 6.06 -15.15 -2.51
C PRO A 300 4.93 -15.79 -3.32
N ALA A 301 4.40 -16.93 -2.87
CA ALA A 301 3.28 -17.62 -3.51
C ALA A 301 2.02 -16.73 -3.64
N SER A 302 1.76 -15.86 -2.66
CA SER A 302 0.62 -14.91 -2.69
C SER A 302 0.67 -13.90 -3.83
N ILE A 303 1.85 -13.70 -4.43
CA ILE A 303 2.10 -12.79 -5.55
C ILE A 303 2.31 -13.58 -6.84
N ILE A 304 3.20 -14.57 -6.79
CA ILE A 304 3.66 -15.33 -7.96
C ILE A 304 2.51 -16.10 -8.60
N ASP A 305 1.65 -16.75 -7.81
CA ASP A 305 0.59 -17.58 -8.36
C ASP A 305 -0.52 -16.74 -8.98
N PHE A 306 -0.88 -15.61 -8.35
CA PHE A 306 -1.80 -14.65 -8.94
C PHE A 306 -1.22 -14.03 -10.22
N HIS A 307 0.05 -13.61 -10.21
CA HIS A 307 0.75 -13.07 -11.39
C HIS A 307 0.77 -14.06 -12.55
N ARG A 308 1.02 -15.34 -12.27
CA ARG A 308 0.94 -16.40 -13.27
C ARG A 308 -0.48 -16.52 -13.85
N ALA A 309 -1.49 -16.50 -12.99
CA ALA A 309 -2.90 -16.63 -13.38
C ALA A 309 -3.48 -15.39 -14.09
N ALA A 310 -2.86 -14.22 -13.95
CA ALA A 310 -3.34 -12.98 -14.55
C ALA A 310 -3.42 -13.08 -16.09
N ALA A 311 -4.49 -12.56 -16.69
CA ALA A 311 -4.74 -12.59 -18.14
C ALA A 311 -3.83 -11.65 -18.97
N SER A 312 -3.02 -10.83 -18.30
CA SER A 312 -2.12 -9.88 -18.95
C SER A 312 -1.16 -10.57 -19.90
N ALA A 313 -1.07 -10.04 -21.13
CA ALA A 313 -0.14 -10.51 -22.14
C ALA A 313 1.31 -10.09 -21.86
N GLU A 314 1.50 -9.00 -21.12
CA GLU A 314 2.80 -8.42 -20.80
C GLU A 314 3.01 -8.46 -19.28
N LYS A 315 3.74 -9.46 -18.82
CA LYS A 315 3.94 -9.74 -17.40
C LYS A 315 5.41 -9.71 -17.03
N ARG A 316 5.76 -8.99 -15.96
CA ARG A 316 7.12 -8.99 -15.37
C ARG A 316 7.07 -9.24 -13.87
N LEU A 317 8.01 -10.04 -13.39
CA LEU A 317 8.15 -10.34 -11.96
C LEU A 317 9.58 -9.95 -11.54
N LEU A 318 9.70 -9.12 -10.50
CA LEU A 318 10.97 -8.67 -9.96
C LEU A 318 11.13 -9.12 -8.50
N ALA A 319 12.34 -9.55 -8.14
CA ALA A 319 12.67 -9.93 -6.78
C ALA A 319 13.34 -8.75 -6.06
N TYR A 320 12.85 -8.42 -4.87
CA TYR A 320 13.53 -7.53 -3.95
C TYR A 320 14.51 -8.33 -3.09
N HIS A 321 15.78 -7.92 -3.08
CA HIS A 321 16.86 -8.64 -2.40
C HIS A 321 17.24 -8.05 -1.03
N GLY A 322 16.50 -7.06 -0.55
CA GLY A 322 16.65 -6.50 0.78
C GLY A 322 17.65 -5.39 0.94
N ASP A 323 17.50 -4.76 2.09
CA ASP A 323 18.30 -3.64 2.52
C ASP A 323 18.54 -3.70 4.02
N THR A 324 19.46 -2.84 4.46
CA THR A 324 19.67 -2.49 5.86
C THR A 324 19.22 -1.05 6.08
N GLY A 325 18.89 -0.71 7.33
CA GLY A 325 18.42 0.62 7.67
C GLY A 325 17.01 0.88 7.14
N ILE A 326 16.17 -0.15 7.17
CA ILE A 326 14.78 -0.10 6.71
C ILE A 326 13.77 -0.37 7.82
N ALA A 327 14.22 -0.80 9.00
CA ALA A 327 13.46 -1.10 10.23
C ALA A 327 12.31 -2.12 10.14
N LEU A 328 11.70 -2.29 8.97
CA LEU A 328 10.61 -3.19 8.66
C LEU A 328 10.84 -3.68 7.23
N ALA A 329 11.17 -4.97 7.07
CA ALA A 329 11.51 -5.56 5.78
C ALA A 329 10.41 -5.34 4.72
N HIS A 330 9.14 -5.40 5.14
CA HIS A 330 7.97 -5.28 4.28
C HIS A 330 7.85 -3.93 3.52
N VAL A 331 8.49 -2.86 4.00
CA VAL A 331 8.54 -1.58 3.27
C VAL A 331 9.90 -1.34 2.60
N GLY A 332 10.82 -2.31 2.71
CA GLY A 332 12.18 -2.20 2.20
C GLY A 332 12.22 -1.91 0.70
N ALA A 333 11.33 -2.50 -0.09
CA ALA A 333 11.23 -2.21 -1.51
C ALA A 333 10.87 -0.74 -1.84
N LEU A 334 10.33 0.02 -0.88
CA LEU A 334 9.98 1.44 -1.06
C LEU A 334 11.05 2.41 -0.57
N VAL A 335 11.86 2.01 0.41
CA VAL A 335 12.76 2.92 1.14
C VAL A 335 14.20 2.44 1.21
N GLY A 336 14.46 1.20 0.80
CA GLY A 336 15.77 0.56 0.86
C GLY A 336 16.70 1.12 -0.21
N ARG A 337 17.98 1.24 0.12
CA ARG A 337 18.97 1.81 -0.80
C ARG A 337 19.16 0.93 -2.04
N ASN A 338 19.32 -0.38 -1.88
CA ASN A 338 19.38 -1.32 -2.97
C ASN A 338 18.10 -1.30 -3.81
N ALA A 339 16.94 -1.03 -3.19
CA ALA A 339 15.70 -0.83 -3.93
C ALA A 339 15.81 0.38 -4.88
N HIS A 340 16.27 1.54 -4.40
CA HIS A 340 16.45 2.74 -5.24
C HIS A 340 17.61 2.62 -6.25
N ASP A 341 18.68 1.90 -5.90
CA ASP A 341 19.86 1.74 -6.75
C ASP A 341 19.64 0.70 -7.89
N LYS A 342 18.72 -0.26 -7.71
CA LYS A 342 18.57 -1.41 -8.62
C LYS A 342 17.13 -1.70 -9.02
N LEU A 343 16.23 -1.87 -8.05
CA LEU A 343 14.86 -2.30 -8.29
C LEU A 343 14.03 -1.22 -9.01
N TRP A 344 13.98 -0.01 -8.45
CA TRP A 344 13.22 1.09 -9.02
C TRP A 344 13.69 1.49 -10.42
N PRO A 345 15.00 1.54 -10.72
CA PRO A 345 15.47 1.71 -12.08
C PRO A 345 14.87 0.71 -13.07
N GLU A 346 14.80 -0.57 -12.74
CA GLU A 346 14.19 -1.60 -13.61
C GLU A 346 12.68 -1.40 -13.80
N ILE A 347 11.97 -0.97 -12.75
CA ILE A 347 10.53 -0.66 -12.82
C ILE A 347 10.30 0.52 -13.75
N PHE A 348 11.06 1.60 -13.60
CA PHE A 348 10.91 2.78 -14.45
C PHE A 348 11.34 2.53 -15.90
N ASP A 349 12.37 1.68 -16.12
CA ASP A 349 12.75 1.27 -17.48
C ASP A 349 11.61 0.48 -18.15
N TRP A 350 10.90 -0.37 -17.38
CA TRP A 350 9.72 -1.07 -17.87
C TRP A 350 8.57 -0.11 -18.19
N ILE A 351 8.29 0.87 -17.32
CA ILE A 351 7.28 1.93 -17.56
C ILE A 351 7.61 2.70 -18.85
N ASN A 352 8.86 3.12 -19.02
CA ASN A 352 9.29 3.88 -20.21
C ASN A 352 9.24 3.05 -21.49
N ALA A 353 9.53 1.75 -21.42
CA ALA A 353 9.38 0.85 -22.56
C ALA A 353 7.91 0.71 -22.99
N ALA A 354 6.97 0.72 -22.04
CA ALA A 354 5.54 0.64 -22.32
C ALA A 354 4.97 1.94 -22.93
N THR A 355 5.63 3.08 -22.71
CA THR A 355 5.19 4.40 -23.23
C THR A 355 5.87 4.79 -24.55
N ALA A 356 6.92 4.08 -24.96
CA ALA A 356 7.60 4.34 -26.22
C ALA A 356 6.69 4.02 -27.42
N PRO A 357 6.73 4.83 -28.51
CA PRO A 357 5.99 4.51 -29.73
C PRO A 357 6.41 3.13 -30.24
N ARG A 358 5.46 2.20 -30.37
CA ARG A 358 5.72 0.90 -31.01
C ARG A 358 6.19 1.18 -32.43
N ARG A 359 7.46 0.88 -32.74
CA ARG A 359 7.97 0.95 -34.11
C ARG A 359 7.14 -0.04 -34.94
N GLN A 360 6.42 0.47 -35.93
CA GLN A 360 5.66 -0.32 -36.90
C GLN A 360 6.57 -1.21 -37.73
#